data_AF-A0AAD9JZP3-F1
#
_entry.id   AF-A0AAD9JZP3-F1
#
_cell.length_a   1.000
_cell.length_b   1.000
_cell.length_c   1.000
_cell.angle_alpha   90.00
_cell.angle_beta   90.00
_cell.angle_gamma   90.00
#
_symmetry.space_group_name_H-M   'P 1'
#
loop_
_entity.id
_entity.type
_entity.pdbx_description
1 polymer ?
#
loop_
_entity_poly.entity_id
_entity_poly.type
_entity_poly.pdbx_seq_one_letter_code
_entity_poly.pdbx_strand_id
1 'polypeptide(L)'
;MRTGSPTVFSGRLETNSQDQEFHDDLGSCCGPHTERSRCVLQLYKGILCCTAGVIIITQCQDLVYQSHWLTDTYVLIGTGYLVYDIWATYQCFIYNYPAMQQLPLVASFEKYIRNDPVMMFHHVGLPLVYFPVVMYYRGGVGDGLIGCFMMIEATVPFISFREILVTLKKTGTWLYIINGVLTLSMYTLSRIMIFPWIFWMYGKQIGRPWYQVPFILKPVCIGGTAVFLGLYLYWWFMILGIAKNEVKVWLSKILGKNKQDRSQREFTVSDEHQSITAKHPSDKVTKTTKLH
;
A
#
# COMPACT_ATOMS: atom_id res chain seq x y z
N MET A 1 13.36 -15.17 -24.31
CA MET A 1 12.94 -13.84 -23.82
C MET A 1 11.73 -14.02 -22.91
N ARG A 2 11.95 -14.22 -21.61
CA ARG A 2 10.90 -14.27 -20.58
C ARG A 2 11.00 -12.96 -19.82
N THR A 3 10.00 -12.10 -20.00
CA THR A 3 9.86 -10.81 -19.31
C THR A 3 9.35 -11.07 -17.89
N GLY A 4 10.26 -11.02 -16.91
CA GLY A 4 9.94 -11.03 -15.48
C GLY A 4 9.62 -9.62 -14.99
N SER A 5 8.40 -9.44 -14.51
CA SER A 5 7.89 -8.30 -13.75
C SER A 5 6.71 -8.81 -12.92
N PRO A 6 6.34 -8.18 -11.79
CA PRO A 6 7.14 -7.80 -10.64
C PRO A 6 6.74 -8.66 -9.42
N THR A 7 7.71 -9.26 -8.75
CA THR A 7 7.50 -10.01 -7.49
C THR A 7 7.36 -9.05 -6.31
N VAL A 8 6.25 -8.31 -6.27
CA VAL A 8 5.68 -7.78 -5.01
C VAL A 8 4.15 -7.91 -5.01
N PHE A 9 3.46 -8.16 -6.14
CA PHE A 9 1.99 -8.16 -6.14
C PHE A 9 1.25 -9.04 -7.15
N SER A 10 1.89 -10.08 -7.70
CA SER A 10 1.22 -11.01 -8.61
C SER A 10 1.09 -12.42 -8.03
N GLY A 11 0.21 -12.59 -7.05
CA GLY A 11 -0.36 -13.88 -6.69
C GLY A 11 -1.62 -14.13 -7.53
N ARG A 12 -1.51 -15.00 -8.54
CA ARG A 12 -2.61 -15.46 -9.39
C ARG A 12 -3.52 -16.36 -8.55
N LEU A 13 -4.80 -15.97 -8.43
CA LEU A 13 -5.84 -16.70 -7.72
C LEU A 13 -6.33 -17.89 -8.57
N GLU A 14 -5.91 -19.09 -8.22
CA GLU A 14 -6.71 -20.31 -8.37
C GLU A 14 -6.68 -21.03 -7.03
N THR A 15 -7.86 -21.37 -6.52
CA THR A 15 -8.06 -21.83 -5.15
C THR A 15 -7.92 -23.34 -5.06
N ASN A 16 -6.85 -23.82 -4.43
CA ASN A 16 -6.80 -25.19 -3.91
C ASN A 16 -6.28 -25.21 -2.46
N SER A 17 -6.79 -26.11 -1.63
CA SER A 17 -6.49 -26.18 -0.18
C SER A 17 -5.02 -26.50 0.14
N GLN A 18 -4.21 -26.88 -0.86
CA GLN A 18 -2.76 -27.06 -0.75
C GLN A 18 -1.98 -25.74 -0.96
N ASP A 19 -2.56 -24.72 -1.58
CA ASP A 19 -1.88 -23.42 -1.80
C ASP A 19 -1.86 -22.55 -0.53
N GLN A 20 -2.63 -22.92 0.50
CA GLN A 20 -2.69 -22.18 1.75
C GLN A 20 -1.41 -22.34 2.58
N GLU A 21 -0.72 -23.47 2.42
CA GLU A 21 0.58 -23.74 3.04
C GLU A 21 1.74 -23.14 2.20
N PHE A 22 1.58 -23.03 0.88
CA PHE A 22 2.54 -22.39 -0.02
C PHE A 22 2.48 -20.85 0.04
N HIS A 23 1.30 -20.27 0.29
CA HIS A 23 1.13 -18.84 0.53
C HIS A 23 1.64 -18.37 1.90
N ASP A 24 1.86 -19.29 2.85
CA ASP A 24 2.48 -18.98 4.13
C ASP A 24 4.00 -18.75 4.01
N ASP A 25 4.65 -19.31 2.99
CA ASP A 25 6.08 -19.10 2.70
C ASP A 25 6.36 -17.90 1.78
N LEU A 26 5.37 -17.46 0.99
CA LEU A 26 5.54 -16.37 0.02
C LEU A 26 5.46 -14.95 0.61
N GLY A 27 5.28 -14.83 1.93
CA GLY A 27 5.15 -13.55 2.62
C GLY A 27 6.21 -13.27 3.70
N SER A 28 7.09 -14.22 4.04
CA SER A 28 8.03 -14.04 5.16
C SER A 28 9.39 -13.58 4.63
N CYS A 29 9.52 -12.28 4.35
CA CYS A 29 10.74 -11.73 3.76
C CYS A 29 11.96 -11.82 4.70
N CYS A 30 11.76 -12.01 5.99
CA CYS A 30 12.80 -12.29 6.98
C CYS A 30 12.17 -13.17 8.10
N GLY A 31 12.97 -13.67 9.06
CA GLY A 31 12.40 -14.28 10.26
C GLY A 31 11.34 -13.36 10.91
N PRO A 32 10.26 -13.91 11.50
CA PRO A 32 9.05 -13.15 11.85
C PRO A 32 9.28 -11.97 12.82
N HIS A 33 10.36 -11.99 13.59
CA HIS A 33 10.76 -10.88 14.47
C HIS A 33 11.39 -9.69 13.73
N THR A 34 12.23 -9.96 12.74
CA THR A 34 12.94 -8.94 11.95
C THR A 34 11.97 -8.19 11.04
N GLU A 35 11.01 -8.92 10.45
CA GLU A 35 9.99 -8.34 9.57
C GLU A 35 9.04 -7.39 10.33
N ARG A 36 8.57 -7.81 11.51
CA ARG A 36 7.70 -6.96 12.35
C ARG A 36 8.42 -5.70 12.80
N SER A 37 9.68 -5.82 13.21
CA SER A 37 10.50 -4.69 13.62
C SER A 37 10.68 -3.68 12.48
N ARG A 38 10.94 -4.16 11.25
CA ARG A 38 11.02 -3.31 10.05
C ARG A 38 9.70 -2.58 9.78
N CYS A 39 8.57 -3.29 9.81
CA CYS A 39 7.26 -2.66 9.55
C CYS A 39 6.94 -1.56 10.58
N VAL A 40 7.27 -1.80 11.84
CA VAL A 40 7.08 -0.82 12.93
C VAL A 40 7.98 0.39 12.73
N LEU A 41 9.27 0.19 12.41
CA LEU A 41 10.20 1.28 12.13
C LEU A 41 9.75 2.11 10.91
N GLN A 42 9.29 1.45 9.85
CA GLN A 42 8.76 2.09 8.64
C GLN A 42 7.52 2.94 8.94
N LEU A 43 6.64 2.44 9.82
CA LEU A 43 5.47 3.18 10.30
C LEU A 43 5.88 4.44 11.07
N TYR A 44 6.79 4.32 12.04
CA TYR A 44 7.29 5.47 12.82
C TYR A 44 7.95 6.51 11.93
N LYS A 45 8.80 6.07 11.00
CA LYS A 45 9.44 6.95 10.02
C LYS A 45 8.40 7.70 9.17
N GLY A 46 7.36 7.01 8.70
CA GLY A 46 6.29 7.63 7.92
C GLY A 46 5.58 8.75 8.68
N ILE A 47 5.23 8.49 9.95
CA ILE A 47 4.58 9.47 10.82
C ILE A 47 5.49 10.68 11.08
N LEU A 48 6.77 10.44 11.41
CA LEU A 48 7.74 11.51 11.66
C LEU A 48 7.94 12.38 10.41
N CYS A 49 8.04 11.77 9.22
CA CYS A 49 8.16 12.49 7.95
C CYS A 49 6.97 13.40 7.71
N CYS A 50 5.75 12.87 7.86
CA CYS A 50 4.54 13.62 7.60
C CYS A 50 4.36 14.76 8.59
N THR A 51 4.69 14.52 9.86
CA THR A 51 4.63 15.55 10.90
C THR A 51 5.60 16.68 10.57
N ALA A 52 6.83 16.35 10.17
CA ALA A 52 7.79 17.35 9.71
C ALA A 52 7.30 18.12 8.48
N GLY A 53 6.74 17.42 7.49
CA GLY A 53 6.16 18.02 6.29
C GLY A 53 5.03 19.01 6.61
N VAL A 54 4.09 18.64 7.49
CA VAL A 54 2.99 19.51 7.92
C VAL A 54 3.52 20.76 8.63
N ILE A 55 4.50 20.60 9.54
CA ILE A 55 5.10 21.74 10.25
C ILE A 55 5.76 22.70 9.24
N ILE A 56 6.59 22.19 8.33
CA ILE A 56 7.27 23.00 7.32
C ILE A 56 6.26 23.71 6.42
N ILE A 57 5.26 23.00 5.90
CA ILE A 57 4.23 23.58 5.02
C ILE A 57 3.43 24.69 5.72
N THR A 58 3.10 24.51 6.99
CA THR A 58 2.29 25.49 7.73
C THR A 58 3.09 26.73 8.15
N GLN A 59 4.40 26.58 8.33
CA GLN A 59 5.29 27.66 8.74
C GLN A 59 5.94 28.39 7.55
N CYS A 60 6.10 27.73 6.40
CA CYS A 60 6.59 28.34 5.17
C CYS A 60 5.45 28.91 4.31
N GLN A 61 5.38 30.24 4.22
CA GLN A 61 4.45 30.95 3.33
C GLN A 61 4.93 30.95 1.88
N ASP A 62 6.26 30.97 1.66
CA ASP A 62 6.90 30.90 0.35
C ASP A 62 7.45 29.48 0.12
N LEU A 63 7.07 28.85 -0.99
CA LEU A 63 7.47 27.47 -1.31
C LEU A 63 8.90 27.39 -1.80
N VAL A 64 9.39 28.45 -2.46
CA VAL A 64 10.61 28.45 -3.26
C VAL A 64 11.75 29.12 -2.53
N TYR A 65 11.49 30.19 -1.78
CA TYR A 65 12.55 31.03 -1.22
C TYR A 65 12.75 30.94 0.29
N GLN A 66 11.82 30.31 1.02
CA GLN A 66 11.96 30.15 2.47
C GLN A 66 12.72 28.88 2.86
N SER A 67 13.40 28.99 4.01
CA SER A 67 14.18 27.94 4.65
C SER A 67 13.50 27.48 5.94
N HIS A 68 13.74 26.22 6.34
CA HIS A 68 13.22 25.68 7.58
C HIS A 68 14.19 24.62 8.15
N TRP A 69 14.67 24.83 9.39
CA TRP A 69 15.67 23.97 10.04
C TRP A 69 15.27 22.49 10.14
N LEU A 70 13.96 22.22 10.25
CA LEU A 70 13.43 20.87 10.34
C LEU A 70 13.70 20.06 9.07
N THR A 71 13.86 20.72 7.92
CA THR A 71 14.20 20.07 6.66
C THR A 71 15.56 19.40 6.77
N ASP A 72 16.59 20.13 7.20
CA ASP A 72 17.97 19.62 7.32
C ASP A 72 18.04 18.48 8.35
N THR A 73 17.38 18.68 9.48
CA THR A 73 17.33 17.70 10.57
C THR A 73 16.69 16.39 10.10
N TYR A 74 15.54 16.50 9.42
CA TYR A 74 14.84 15.32 8.93
C TYR A 74 15.58 14.65 7.78
N VAL A 75 16.23 15.40 6.88
CA VAL A 75 17.02 14.83 5.79
C VAL A 75 18.18 14.00 6.33
N LEU A 76 18.85 14.43 7.39
CA LEU A 76 19.90 13.66 8.04
C LEU A 76 19.37 12.36 8.65
N ILE A 77 18.28 12.43 9.42
CA ILE A 77 17.65 11.26 10.06
C ILE A 77 17.11 10.29 8.99
N GLY A 78 16.39 10.83 8.00
CA GLY A 78 15.79 10.06 6.92
C GLY A 78 16.83 9.37 6.04
N THR A 79 17.98 10.01 5.78
CA THR A 79 19.09 9.39 5.04
C THR A 79 19.69 8.23 5.82
N GLY A 80 19.91 8.39 7.13
CA GLY A 80 20.34 7.29 7.99
C GLY A 80 19.36 6.11 7.97
N TYR A 81 18.05 6.39 7.99
CA TYR A 81 17.02 5.38 7.85
C TYR A 81 17.06 4.66 6.49
N LEU A 82 17.24 5.39 5.39
CA LEU A 82 17.32 4.80 4.05
C LEU A 82 18.52 3.85 3.93
N VAL A 83 19.67 4.21 4.51
CA VAL A 83 20.85 3.33 4.56
C VAL A 83 20.56 2.05 5.36
N TYR A 84 19.91 2.18 6.52
CA TYR A 84 19.46 1.03 7.30
C TYR A 84 18.50 0.13 6.50
N ASP A 85 17.55 0.72 5.80
CA ASP A 85 16.53 -0.02 5.06
C ASP A 85 17.12 -0.79 3.87
N ILE A 86 18.12 -0.24 3.16
CA ILE A 86 18.89 -0.97 2.13
C ILE A 86 19.53 -2.23 2.73
N TRP A 87 20.14 -2.09 3.91
CA TRP A 87 20.76 -3.24 4.59
C TRP A 87 19.72 -4.27 5.02
N ALA A 88 18.63 -3.84 5.66
CA ALA A 88 17.57 -4.73 6.13
C ALA A 88 16.94 -5.51 4.97
N THR A 89 16.65 -4.84 3.86
CA THR A 89 16.09 -5.44 2.64
C THR A 89 17.08 -6.38 1.94
N TYR A 90 18.39 -6.07 1.96
CA TYR A 90 19.43 -6.98 1.50
C TYR A 90 19.52 -8.25 2.35
N GLN A 91 19.44 -8.13 3.67
CA GLN A 91 19.42 -9.31 4.57
C GLN A 91 18.21 -10.19 4.28
N CYS A 92 17.04 -9.59 4.06
CA CYS A 92 15.85 -10.31 3.63
C CYS A 92 16.04 -11.00 2.27
N PHE A 93 16.68 -10.34 1.29
CA PHE A 93 17.03 -10.96 0.02
C PHE A 93 17.93 -12.21 0.21
N ILE A 94 18.99 -12.10 0.99
CA ILE A 94 19.88 -13.23 1.28
C ILE A 94 19.15 -14.39 1.97
N TYR A 95 18.23 -14.07 2.88
CA TYR A 95 17.43 -15.08 3.59
C TYR A 95 16.51 -15.86 2.64
N ASN A 96 15.81 -15.16 1.75
CA ASN A 96 14.89 -15.77 0.79
C ASN A 96 15.60 -16.55 -0.34
N TYR A 97 16.87 -16.24 -0.58
CA TYR A 97 17.68 -16.93 -1.58
C TYR A 97 18.95 -17.50 -0.94
N PRO A 98 18.88 -18.67 -0.26
CA PRO A 98 20.03 -19.28 0.42
C PRO A 98 21.24 -19.51 -0.50
N ALA A 99 21.02 -19.70 -1.81
CA ALA A 99 22.08 -19.78 -2.81
C ALA A 99 22.95 -18.51 -2.89
N MET A 100 22.43 -17.35 -2.48
CA MET A 100 23.15 -16.07 -2.44
C MET A 100 24.06 -15.95 -1.22
N GLN A 101 23.82 -16.73 -0.15
CA GLN A 101 24.70 -16.78 1.03
C GLN A 101 26.08 -17.35 0.72
N GLN A 102 26.16 -18.20 -0.32
CA GLN A 102 27.39 -18.85 -0.76
C GLN A 102 28.23 -17.97 -1.70
N LEU A 103 27.71 -16.81 -2.12
CA LEU A 103 28.41 -15.90 -3.01
C LEU A 103 29.22 -14.87 -2.24
N PRO A 104 30.33 -14.36 -2.80
CA PRO A 104 31.00 -13.18 -2.28
C PRO A 104 30.02 -12.00 -2.15
N LEU A 105 30.21 -11.17 -1.12
CA LEU A 105 29.32 -10.05 -0.77
C LEU A 105 28.97 -9.18 -1.99
N VAL A 106 29.97 -8.78 -2.77
CA VAL A 106 29.79 -7.91 -3.95
C VAL A 106 28.91 -8.58 -5.02
N ALA A 107 29.13 -9.86 -5.29
CA ALA A 107 28.36 -10.60 -6.30
C ALA A 107 26.91 -10.85 -5.86
N SER A 108 26.70 -11.10 -4.56
CA SER A 108 25.34 -11.21 -3.98
C SER A 108 24.61 -9.87 -4.03
N PHE A 109 25.30 -8.77 -3.69
CA PHE A 109 24.74 -7.43 -3.73
C PHE A 109 24.42 -6.94 -5.15
N GLU A 110 25.25 -7.28 -6.14
CA GLU A 110 24.96 -6.98 -7.55
C GLU A 110 23.66 -7.70 -8.02
N LYS A 111 23.49 -8.96 -7.62
CA LYS A 111 22.25 -9.70 -7.90
C LYS A 111 21.04 -9.11 -7.17
N TYR A 112 21.22 -8.65 -5.94
CA TYR A 112 20.19 -7.95 -5.18
C TYR A 112 19.70 -6.68 -5.91
N ILE A 113 20.62 -5.83 -6.36
CA ILE A 113 20.29 -4.60 -7.11
C ILE A 113 19.49 -4.91 -8.39
N ARG A 114 19.83 -6.00 -9.08
CA ARG A 114 19.14 -6.41 -10.32
C ARG A 114 17.78 -7.05 -10.09
N ASN A 115 17.50 -7.53 -8.87
CA ASN A 115 16.25 -8.23 -8.57
C ASN A 115 15.06 -7.25 -8.48
N ASP A 116 15.26 -6.09 -7.86
CA ASP A 116 14.24 -5.03 -7.77
C ASP A 116 14.83 -3.65 -8.09
N PRO A 117 15.03 -3.33 -9.39
CA PRO A 117 15.71 -2.10 -9.79
C PRO A 117 14.90 -0.84 -9.47
N VAL A 118 13.57 -0.93 -9.38
CA VAL A 118 12.69 0.23 -9.11
C VAL A 118 12.78 0.62 -7.65
N MET A 119 12.68 -0.36 -6.74
CA MET A 119 12.86 -0.11 -5.31
C MET A 119 14.31 0.34 -5.04
N MET A 120 15.29 -0.28 -5.68
CA MET A 120 16.69 0.12 -5.51
C MET A 120 16.97 1.54 -5.97
N PHE A 121 16.41 1.96 -7.11
CA PHE A 121 16.51 3.35 -7.56
C PHE A 121 15.94 4.32 -6.53
N HIS A 122 14.83 3.98 -5.88
CA HIS A 122 14.26 4.80 -4.81
C HIS A 122 15.16 4.84 -3.57
N HIS A 123 15.59 3.68 -3.06
CA HIS A 123 16.33 3.59 -1.79
C HIS A 123 17.80 3.97 -1.90
N VAL A 124 18.44 3.84 -3.07
CA VAL A 124 19.84 4.21 -3.31
C VAL A 124 19.94 5.58 -4.01
N GLY A 125 19.06 5.85 -4.97
CA GLY A 125 19.06 7.12 -5.71
C GLY A 125 18.71 8.31 -4.82
N LEU A 126 17.77 8.16 -3.88
CA LEU A 126 17.46 9.21 -2.92
C LEU A 126 18.66 9.57 -2.04
N PRO A 127 19.29 8.68 -1.25
CA PRO A 127 20.41 9.09 -0.41
C PRO A 127 21.64 9.54 -1.22
N LEU A 128 21.86 9.05 -2.44
CA LEU A 128 23.02 9.48 -3.24
C LEU A 128 22.81 10.82 -3.96
N VAL A 129 21.59 11.15 -4.39
CA VAL A 129 21.31 12.37 -5.14
C VAL A 129 20.57 13.40 -4.29
N TYR A 130 19.49 12.99 -3.63
CA TYR A 130 18.65 13.89 -2.86
C TYR A 130 19.38 14.46 -1.63
N PHE A 131 20.14 13.64 -0.89
CA PHE A 131 20.90 14.13 0.27
C PHE A 131 21.89 15.26 -0.09
N PRO A 132 22.83 15.09 -1.03
CA PRO A 132 23.77 16.17 -1.32
C PRO A 132 23.11 17.37 -1.99
N VAL A 133 22.06 17.16 -2.79
CA VAL A 133 21.27 18.25 -3.37
C VAL A 133 20.65 19.10 -2.26
N VAL A 134 19.99 18.48 -1.27
CA VAL A 134 19.30 19.22 -0.20
C VAL A 134 20.26 19.83 0.81
N MET A 135 21.32 19.09 1.20
CA MET A 135 22.23 19.54 2.26
C MET A 135 23.31 20.52 1.77
N TYR A 136 23.78 20.41 0.52
CA TYR A 136 24.93 21.18 0.04
C TYR A 136 24.60 22.10 -1.13
N TYR A 137 23.79 21.67 -2.11
CA TYR A 137 23.53 22.46 -3.33
C TYR A 137 22.30 23.36 -3.24
N ARG A 138 21.37 23.07 -2.33
CA ARG A 138 20.10 23.81 -2.17
C ARG A 138 20.29 25.26 -1.77
N GLY A 139 21.36 25.60 -1.04
CA GLY A 139 21.60 26.96 -0.57
C GLY A 139 20.55 27.49 0.42
N GLY A 140 19.83 26.59 1.10
CA GLY A 140 18.83 26.95 2.11
C GLY A 140 17.52 27.54 1.56
N VAL A 141 17.13 27.19 0.33
CA VAL A 141 15.83 27.61 -0.24
C VAL A 141 14.99 26.39 -0.66
N GLY A 142 13.68 26.56 -0.79
CA GLY A 142 12.78 25.52 -1.31
C GLY A 142 12.28 24.53 -0.25
N ASP A 143 12.38 24.88 1.03
CA ASP A 143 12.00 24.02 2.15
C ASP A 143 10.51 23.75 2.17
N GLY A 144 9.69 24.75 1.84
CA GLY A 144 8.25 24.58 1.68
C GLY A 144 7.93 23.48 0.67
N LEU A 145 8.59 23.50 -0.50
CA LEU A 145 8.43 22.45 -1.52
C LEU A 145 8.89 21.08 -1.02
N ILE A 146 10.02 21.02 -0.30
CA ILE A 146 10.50 19.77 0.30
C ILE A 146 9.50 19.23 1.33
N GLY A 147 8.89 20.09 2.14
CA GLY A 147 7.80 19.72 3.06
C GLY A 147 6.61 19.11 2.32
N CYS A 148 6.27 19.61 1.12
CA CYS A 148 5.25 19.01 0.26
C CYS A 148 5.63 17.57 -0.14
N PHE A 149 6.89 17.35 -0.53
CA PHE A 149 7.39 16.02 -0.88
C PHE A 149 7.46 15.08 0.34
N MET A 150 7.63 15.59 1.56
CA MET A 150 7.54 14.76 2.77
C MET A 150 6.13 14.19 2.97
N MET A 151 5.08 14.88 2.52
CA MET A 151 3.69 14.39 2.65
C MET A 151 3.41 13.12 1.86
N ILE A 152 4.26 12.77 0.87
CA ILE A 152 4.19 11.52 0.09
C ILE A 152 4.30 10.27 0.97
N GLU A 153 4.92 10.43 2.14
CA GLU A 153 5.08 9.38 3.14
C GLU A 153 3.81 9.10 3.95
N ALA A 154 2.74 9.89 3.78
CA ALA A 154 1.49 9.71 4.53
C ALA A 154 0.81 8.36 4.25
N THR A 155 1.10 7.77 3.09
CA THR A 155 0.60 6.43 2.75
C THR A 155 1.36 5.31 3.45
N VAL A 156 2.61 5.53 3.87
CA VAL A 156 3.49 4.47 4.40
C VAL A 156 2.95 3.81 5.67
N PRO A 157 2.40 4.54 6.67
CA PRO A 157 1.77 3.91 7.83
C PRO A 157 0.70 2.87 7.46
N PHE A 158 -0.11 3.14 6.42
CA PHE A 158 -1.16 2.23 5.96
C PHE A 158 -0.59 1.00 5.23
N ILE A 159 0.46 1.19 4.42
CA ILE A 159 1.17 0.10 3.75
C ILE A 159 1.84 -0.81 4.80
N SER A 160 2.56 -0.24 5.76
CA SER A 160 3.20 -0.99 6.85
C SER A 160 2.18 -1.70 7.73
N PHE A 161 1.04 -1.07 8.01
CA PHE A 161 -0.04 -1.73 8.74
C PHE A 161 -0.61 -2.93 7.98
N ARG A 162 -0.73 -2.82 6.65
CA ARG A 162 -1.13 -3.95 5.80
C ARG A 162 -0.17 -5.12 5.92
N GLU A 163 1.14 -4.86 5.82
CA GLU A 163 2.18 -5.89 5.97
C GLU A 163 2.05 -6.58 7.32
N ILE A 164 1.90 -5.83 8.42
CA ILE A 164 1.69 -6.40 9.76
C ILE A 164 0.45 -7.31 9.81
N LEU A 165 -0.67 -6.92 9.19
CA LEU A 165 -1.87 -7.76 9.13
C LEU A 165 -1.65 -9.06 8.33
N VAL A 166 -0.83 -9.01 7.28
CA VAL A 166 -0.43 -10.19 6.51
C VAL A 166 0.44 -11.10 7.37
N THR A 167 1.46 -10.58 8.05
CA THR A 167 2.34 -11.35 8.96
C THR A 167 1.56 -11.96 10.14
N LEU A 168 0.43 -11.36 10.53
CA LEU A 168 -0.48 -11.89 11.56
C LEU A 168 -1.55 -12.85 11.00
N LYS A 169 -1.49 -13.21 9.72
CA LYS A 169 -2.48 -14.04 9.00
C LYS A 169 -3.92 -13.52 9.09
N LYS A 170 -4.11 -12.19 9.17
CA LYS A 170 -5.41 -11.50 9.29
C LYS A 170 -5.95 -10.94 7.97
N THR A 171 -5.58 -11.53 6.84
CA THR A 171 -5.92 -11.06 5.48
C THR A 171 -7.41 -11.17 5.12
N GLY A 172 -8.20 -11.98 5.84
CA GLY A 172 -9.64 -12.13 5.62
C GLY A 172 -10.54 -11.19 6.44
N THR A 173 -9.97 -10.27 7.20
CA THR A 173 -10.72 -9.42 8.14
C THR A 173 -11.25 -8.14 7.50
N TRP A 174 -12.31 -7.56 8.07
CA TRP A 174 -12.79 -6.22 7.68
C TRP A 174 -11.69 -5.16 7.80
N LEU A 175 -10.84 -5.28 8.82
CA LEU A 175 -9.73 -4.38 9.07
C LEU A 175 -8.74 -4.36 7.89
N TYR A 176 -8.49 -5.53 7.28
CA TYR A 176 -7.62 -5.64 6.11
C TYR A 176 -8.20 -4.91 4.89
N ILE A 177 -9.50 -5.10 4.61
CA ILE A 177 -10.19 -4.44 3.49
C ILE A 177 -10.27 -2.93 3.70
N ILE A 178 -10.64 -2.48 4.91
CA ILE A 178 -10.70 -1.05 5.26
C ILE A 178 -9.32 -0.42 5.11
N ASN A 179 -8.26 -1.07 5.60
CA ASN A 179 -6.90 -0.57 5.43
C ASN A 179 -6.47 -0.51 3.96
N GLY A 180 -6.89 -1.46 3.12
CA GLY A 180 -6.66 -1.42 1.68
C GLY A 180 -7.29 -0.19 1.02
N VAL A 181 -8.54 0.13 1.38
CA VAL A 181 -9.23 1.34 0.91
C VAL A 181 -8.51 2.61 1.41
N LEU A 182 -8.17 2.66 2.70
CA LEU A 182 -7.44 3.79 3.29
C LEU A 182 -6.07 4.00 2.63
N THR A 183 -5.35 2.92 2.34
CA THR A 183 -4.08 2.96 1.60
C THR A 183 -4.28 3.62 0.24
N LEU A 184 -5.29 3.19 -0.53
CA LEU A 184 -5.57 3.77 -1.85
C LEU A 184 -5.99 5.26 -1.77
N SER A 185 -6.84 5.60 -0.80
CA SER A 185 -7.27 6.98 -0.57
C SER A 185 -6.07 7.87 -0.21
N MET A 186 -5.27 7.45 0.76
CA MET A 186 -4.09 8.21 1.18
C MET A 186 -3.04 8.30 0.09
N TYR A 187 -2.84 7.24 -0.70
CA TYR A 187 -1.95 7.27 -1.87
C TYR A 187 -2.38 8.37 -2.84
N THR A 188 -3.67 8.42 -3.15
CA THR A 188 -4.21 9.43 -4.07
C THR A 188 -3.98 10.84 -3.54
N LEU A 189 -4.27 11.07 -2.26
CA LEU A 189 -4.10 12.39 -1.64
C LEU A 189 -2.64 12.83 -1.56
N SER A 190 -1.77 11.96 -1.06
CA SER A 190 -0.36 12.29 -0.78
C SER A 190 0.54 12.31 -2.01
N ARG A 191 0.23 11.54 -3.06
CA ARG A 191 1.11 11.37 -4.23
C ARG A 191 0.56 11.94 -5.52
N ILE A 192 -0.77 11.93 -5.71
CA ILE A 192 -1.39 12.44 -6.94
C ILE A 192 -1.86 13.88 -6.70
N MET A 193 -2.64 14.11 -5.65
CA MET A 193 -3.22 15.43 -5.35
C MET A 193 -2.20 16.44 -4.81
N ILE A 194 -1.03 16.00 -4.37
CA ILE A 194 0.05 16.89 -3.93
C ILE A 194 0.53 17.81 -5.06
N PHE A 195 0.59 17.35 -6.31
CA PHE A 195 1.06 18.19 -7.43
C PHE A 195 0.09 19.32 -7.78
N PRO A 196 -1.23 19.07 -7.97
CA PRO A 196 -2.20 20.16 -8.09
C PRO A 196 -2.13 21.15 -6.92
N TRP A 197 -1.94 20.64 -5.70
CA TRP A 197 -1.83 21.50 -4.52
C TRP A 197 -0.57 22.37 -4.52
N ILE A 198 0.60 21.81 -4.90
CA ILE A 198 1.84 22.58 -5.11
C ILE A 198 1.63 23.65 -6.19
N PHE A 199 1.02 23.31 -7.33
CA PHE A 199 0.73 24.28 -8.39
C PHE A 199 -0.24 25.37 -7.95
N TRP A 200 -1.21 25.04 -7.12
CA TRP A 200 -2.12 26.04 -6.56
C TRP A 200 -1.41 26.99 -5.59
N MET A 201 -0.61 26.45 -4.67
CA MET A 201 0.18 27.26 -3.72
C MET A 201 1.19 28.17 -4.44
N TYR A 202 1.93 27.63 -5.41
CA TYR A 202 2.87 28.41 -6.20
C TYR A 202 2.15 29.43 -7.09
N GLY A 203 1.03 29.05 -7.71
CA GLY A 203 0.17 29.95 -8.48
C GLY A 203 -0.30 31.14 -7.64
N LYS A 204 -0.70 30.90 -6.39
CA LYS A 204 -1.08 31.95 -5.44
C LYS A 204 0.08 32.91 -5.15
N GLN A 205 1.31 32.42 -5.03
CA GLN A 205 2.50 33.25 -4.81
C GLN A 205 2.80 34.18 -5.99
N ILE A 206 2.58 33.71 -7.22
CA ILE A 206 2.85 34.50 -8.45
C ILE A 206 1.60 35.22 -9.00
N GLY A 207 0.45 35.13 -8.31
CA GLY A 207 -0.81 35.74 -8.76
C GLY A 207 -1.42 35.12 -10.02
N ARG A 208 -1.14 33.83 -10.29
CA ARG A 208 -1.63 33.10 -11.47
C ARG A 208 -2.51 31.91 -11.07
N PRO A 209 -3.49 31.52 -11.90
CA PRO A 209 -4.27 30.32 -11.65
C PRO A 209 -3.40 29.06 -11.84
N TRP A 210 -3.72 28.00 -11.07
CA TRP A 210 -2.92 26.77 -10.98
C TRP A 210 -2.67 26.06 -12.32
N TYR A 211 -3.60 26.16 -13.29
CA TYR A 211 -3.47 25.51 -14.60
C TYR A 211 -2.47 26.22 -15.54
N GLN A 212 -2.07 27.46 -15.23
CA GLN A 212 -1.05 28.19 -16.00
C GLN A 212 0.36 27.90 -15.48
N VAL A 213 0.49 27.48 -14.23
CA VAL A 213 1.78 27.21 -13.56
C VAL A 213 2.66 26.23 -14.33
N PRO A 214 2.14 25.12 -14.91
CA PRO A 214 2.96 24.21 -15.69
C PRO A 214 3.67 24.84 -16.90
N PHE A 215 3.12 25.92 -17.46
CA PHE A 215 3.68 26.60 -18.62
C PHE A 215 4.68 27.71 -18.24
N ILE A 216 4.68 28.11 -16.97
CA ILE A 216 5.54 29.17 -16.42
C ILE A 216 6.83 28.58 -15.82
N LEU A 217 6.73 27.38 -15.24
CA LEU A 217 7.86 26.70 -14.62
C LEU A 217 8.92 26.31 -15.64
N LYS A 218 10.18 26.23 -15.19
CA LYS A 218 11.30 25.78 -16.03
C LYS A 218 11.00 24.36 -16.57
N PRO A 219 11.36 24.04 -17.82
CA PRO A 219 11.09 22.73 -18.42
C PRO A 219 11.64 21.55 -17.59
N VAL A 220 12.78 21.74 -16.92
CA VAL A 220 13.37 20.72 -16.02
C VAL A 220 12.45 20.39 -14.84
N CYS A 221 11.80 21.39 -14.24
CA CYS A 221 10.89 21.18 -13.12
C CYS A 221 9.66 20.38 -13.56
N ILE A 222 9.10 20.71 -14.72
CA ILE A 222 7.95 20.02 -15.29
C ILE A 222 8.30 18.60 -15.73
N GLY A 223 9.47 18.42 -16.35
CA GLY A 223 9.98 17.09 -16.67
C GLY A 223 10.11 16.22 -15.41
N GLY A 224 10.69 16.76 -14.34
CA GLY A 224 10.79 16.08 -13.05
C GLY A 224 9.42 15.73 -12.46
N THR A 225 8.50 16.69 -12.41
CA THR A 225 7.12 16.46 -11.95
C THR A 225 6.40 15.39 -12.76
N ALA A 226 6.54 15.39 -14.09
CA ALA A 226 5.94 14.39 -14.96
C ALA A 226 6.50 12.99 -14.71
N VAL A 227 7.82 12.87 -14.51
CA VAL A 227 8.46 11.59 -14.16
C VAL A 227 7.93 11.04 -12.83
N PHE A 228 7.87 11.88 -11.79
CA PHE A 228 7.33 11.46 -10.48
C PHE A 228 5.86 11.07 -10.57
N LEU A 229 5.04 11.91 -11.22
CA LEU A 229 3.62 11.62 -11.40
C LEU A 229 3.39 10.33 -12.20
N GLY A 230 4.19 10.10 -13.25
CA GLY A 230 4.14 8.87 -14.03
C GLY A 230 4.43 7.63 -13.19
N LEU A 231 5.48 7.67 -12.36
CA LEU A 231 5.82 6.57 -11.44
C LEU A 231 4.71 6.33 -10.41
N TYR A 232 4.12 7.41 -9.86
CA TYR A 232 3.05 7.28 -8.88
C TYR A 232 1.75 6.77 -9.49
N LEU A 233 1.42 7.17 -10.72
CA LEU A 233 0.26 6.63 -11.44
C LEU A 233 0.43 5.13 -11.73
N TYR A 234 1.63 4.70 -12.14
CA TYR A 234 1.93 3.28 -12.35
C TYR A 234 1.62 2.44 -11.10
N TRP A 235 2.15 2.86 -9.95
CA TRP A 235 1.89 2.18 -8.67
C TRP A 235 0.43 2.31 -8.21
N TRP A 236 -0.22 3.45 -8.46
CA TRP A 236 -1.63 3.61 -8.14
C TRP A 236 -2.52 2.61 -8.90
N PHE A 237 -2.30 2.42 -10.19
CA PHE A 237 -3.03 1.42 -10.98
C PHE A 237 -2.78 0.00 -10.48
N MET A 238 -1.54 -0.31 -10.07
CA MET A 238 -1.21 -1.59 -9.45
C MET A 238 -2.01 -1.81 -8.16
N ILE A 239 -1.94 -0.86 -7.21
CA ILE A 239 -2.67 -0.91 -5.92
C ILE A 239 -4.17 -1.00 -6.14
N LEU A 240 -4.72 -0.24 -7.09
CA LEU A 240 -6.13 -0.30 -7.44
C LEU A 240 -6.55 -1.69 -7.94
N GLY A 241 -5.73 -2.31 -8.80
CA GLY A 241 -6.00 -3.66 -9.32
C GLY A 241 -6.06 -4.70 -8.19
N ILE A 242 -5.12 -4.62 -7.26
CA ILE A 242 -5.06 -5.46 -6.07
C ILE A 242 -6.31 -5.27 -5.20
N ALA A 243 -6.62 -4.02 -4.84
CA ALA A 243 -7.77 -3.70 -3.99
C ALA A 243 -9.09 -4.18 -4.62
N LYS A 244 -9.26 -4.02 -5.94
CA LYS A 244 -10.42 -4.53 -6.68
C LYS A 244 -10.53 -6.06 -6.58
N ASN A 245 -9.42 -6.78 -6.76
CA ASN A 245 -9.40 -8.23 -6.67
C ASN A 245 -9.75 -8.71 -5.25
N GLU A 246 -9.19 -8.07 -4.23
CA GLU A 246 -9.46 -8.42 -2.83
C GLU A 246 -10.92 -8.17 -2.46
N VAL A 247 -11.47 -7.02 -2.83
CA VAL A 247 -12.89 -6.71 -2.62
C VAL A 247 -13.78 -7.71 -3.37
N LYS A 248 -13.43 -8.07 -4.62
CA LYS A 248 -14.19 -9.06 -5.39
C LYS A 248 -14.20 -10.44 -4.73
N VAL A 249 -13.05 -10.94 -4.27
CA VAL A 249 -12.92 -12.22 -3.57
C VAL A 249 -13.64 -12.20 -2.23
N TRP A 250 -13.57 -11.08 -1.51
CA TRP A 250 -14.24 -10.93 -0.23
C TRP A 250 -15.76 -10.87 -0.39
N LEU A 251 -16.26 -10.13 -1.39
CA LEU A 251 -17.68 -10.07 -1.73
C LEU A 251 -18.21 -11.45 -2.15
N SER A 252 -17.47 -12.21 -2.94
CA SER A 252 -17.89 -13.57 -3.34
C SER A 252 -18.00 -14.51 -2.13
N LYS A 253 -17.07 -14.43 -1.17
CA LYS A 253 -17.12 -15.20 0.09
C LYS A 253 -18.34 -14.84 0.94
N ILE A 254 -18.67 -13.55 1.05
CA ILE A 254 -19.84 -13.09 1.83
C ILE A 254 -21.15 -13.49 1.16
N LEU A 255 -21.25 -13.29 -0.16
CA LEU A 255 -22.45 -13.68 -0.91
C LEU A 255 -22.65 -15.19 -0.89
N GLY A 256 -21.57 -15.97 -0.99
CA GLY A 256 -21.59 -17.43 -0.85
C GLY A 256 -22.05 -17.88 0.53
N LYS A 257 -21.50 -17.29 1.61
CA LYS A 257 -21.91 -17.58 2.98
C LYS A 257 -23.38 -17.23 3.23
N ASN A 258 -23.83 -16.06 2.79
CA ASN A 258 -25.22 -15.64 2.92
C ASN A 258 -26.19 -16.59 2.18
N LYS A 259 -25.76 -17.16 1.04
CA LYS A 259 -26.56 -18.14 0.29
C LYS A 259 -26.66 -19.47 1.05
N GLN A 260 -25.56 -19.93 1.66
CA GLN A 260 -25.52 -21.16 2.45
C GLN A 260 -26.31 -21.03 3.77
N ASP A 261 -26.22 -19.89 4.46
CA ASP A 261 -27.02 -19.58 5.65
C ASP A 261 -28.51 -19.42 5.34
N ARG A 262 -28.86 -19.03 4.10
CA ARG A 262 -30.26 -18.98 3.64
C ARG A 262 -30.78 -20.37 3.33
N SER A 263 -30.03 -21.20 2.62
CA SER A 263 -30.45 -22.57 2.30
C SER A 263 -30.59 -23.43 3.56
N GLN A 264 -29.71 -23.26 4.55
CA GLN A 264 -29.85 -23.96 5.84
C GLN A 264 -31.09 -23.51 6.62
N ARG A 265 -31.45 -22.22 6.56
CA ARG A 265 -32.69 -21.71 7.17
C ARG A 265 -33.95 -22.21 6.47
N GLU A 266 -33.96 -22.25 5.14
CA GLU A 266 -35.08 -22.82 4.37
C GLU A 266 -35.25 -24.32 4.64
N PHE A 267 -34.14 -25.06 4.78
CA PHE A 267 -34.17 -26.48 5.15
C PHE A 267 -34.72 -26.70 6.57
N THR A 268 -34.24 -25.95 7.57
CA THR A 268 -34.73 -26.07 8.96
C THR A 268 -36.21 -25.71 9.11
N VAL A 269 -36.68 -24.67 8.42
CA VAL A 269 -38.12 -24.30 8.42
C VAL A 269 -38.97 -25.39 7.76
N SER A 270 -38.47 -26.04 6.71
CA SER A 270 -39.18 -27.13 6.04
C SER A 270 -39.30 -28.39 6.92
N ASP A 271 -38.23 -28.75 7.63
CA ASP A 271 -38.23 -29.86 8.58
C ASP A 271 -39.18 -29.61 9.77
N GLU A 272 -39.21 -28.38 10.28
CA GLU A 272 -40.10 -27.99 11.37
C GLU A 272 -41.58 -28.04 10.93
N HIS A 273 -41.89 -27.64 9.70
CA HIS A 273 -43.25 -27.70 9.15
C HIS A 273 -43.72 -29.15 8.89
N GLN A 274 -42.81 -30.05 8.45
CA GLN A 274 -43.09 -31.48 8.32
C GLN A 274 -43.29 -32.18 9.67
N SER A 275 -42.51 -31.81 10.69
CA SER A 275 -42.67 -32.28 12.08
C SER A 275 -44.03 -31.92 12.67
N ILE A 276 -44.52 -30.70 12.42
CA ILE A 276 -45.83 -30.21 12.91
C ILE A 276 -46.98 -30.93 12.19
N THR A 277 -46.88 -31.12 10.87
CA THR A 277 -47.93 -31.81 10.09
C THR A 277 -47.98 -33.31 10.36
N ALA A 278 -46.85 -33.96 10.71
CA ALA A 278 -46.83 -35.37 11.12
C ALA A 278 -47.47 -35.62 12.50
N LYS A 279 -47.53 -34.61 13.38
CA LYS A 279 -48.18 -34.72 14.71
C LYS A 279 -49.69 -34.50 14.69
N HIS A 280 -50.26 -34.05 13.58
CA HIS A 280 -51.71 -33.91 13.40
C HIS A 280 -52.14 -34.55 12.07
N PRO A 281 -52.33 -35.89 12.02
CA PRO A 281 -52.94 -36.51 10.86
C PRO A 281 -54.39 -36.02 10.77
N SER A 282 -54.73 -35.26 9.74
CA SER A 282 -56.12 -34.90 9.44
C SER A 282 -56.99 -36.14 9.38
N ASP A 283 -57.99 -36.20 10.27
CA ASP A 283 -59.08 -37.14 10.22
C ASP A 283 -59.74 -37.10 8.84
N LYS A 284 -59.55 -38.16 8.05
CA LYS A 284 -60.37 -38.42 6.86
C LYS A 284 -61.79 -38.73 7.34
N VAL A 285 -62.65 -37.72 7.28
CA VAL A 285 -64.10 -37.91 7.41
C VAL A 285 -64.60 -38.65 6.17
N THR A 286 -64.76 -39.96 6.32
CA THR A 286 -65.49 -40.84 5.41
C THR A 286 -66.96 -40.41 5.37
N LYS A 287 -67.38 -39.67 4.34
CA LYS A 287 -68.80 -39.46 4.05
C LYS A 287 -69.30 -40.59 3.15
N THR A 288 -69.81 -41.64 3.78
CA THR A 288 -70.80 -42.55 3.20
C THR A 288 -72.14 -41.80 3.16
N THR A 289 -72.69 -41.57 1.97
CA THR A 289 -74.11 -41.19 1.83
C THR A 289 -74.70 -42.02 0.70
N LYS A 290 -75.44 -43.07 1.11
CA LYS A 290 -76.47 -43.76 0.31
C LYS A 290 -77.74 -42.92 0.29
N LEU A 291 -78.60 -43.17 -0.71
CA LEU A 291 -79.90 -42.58 -1.11
C LEU A 291 -79.71 -41.72 -2.37
N HIS A 292 -80.18 -42.09 -3.56
CA HIS A 292 -81.29 -42.97 -4.00
C HIS A 292 -80.86 -43.94 -5.10
#